data_AF-Q4SWN3-F1
#
_entry.id   AF-Q4SWN3-F1
#
_cell.length_a   1.000
_cell.length_b   1.000
_cell.length_c   1.000
_cell.angle_alpha   90.00
_cell.angle_beta   90.00
_cell.angle_gamma   90.00
#
_symmetry.space_group_name_H-M   'P 1'
#
loop_
_entity.id
_entity.type
_entity.pdbx_description
1 polymer ?
#
loop_
_entity_poly.entity_id
_entity_poly.type
_entity_poly.pdbx_seq_one_letter_code
_entity_poly.pdbx_strand_id
1 'polypeptide(L)'
;MEHRDAEFNILLVTDSNKVTYSKQYPPNMSKVYSYFECREKGTDYTRSPKVKYDKTVFYGLQYILQKYLKGKVVTPEKIQRAKDMYREHFHYDVFNEKGWMYILEKYNGHLPIEIKAVPEGSVIPRGNVLFTVESTDPKCYWLPN
;
A
#
# COMPACT_ATOMS: atom_id res chain seq x y z
N MET A 1 -17.45 13.65 14.71
CA MET A 1 -16.05 13.65 15.18
C MET A 1 -15.17 13.20 14.02
N GLU A 2 -14.83 14.11 13.09
CA GLU A 2 -13.90 13.80 11.99
C GLU A 2 -13.02 15.02 11.72
N HIS A 3 -12.15 15.35 12.67
CA HIS A 3 -10.92 16.07 12.33
C HIS A 3 -9.92 15.01 11.86
N ARG A 4 -10.02 14.60 10.58
CA ARG A 4 -8.88 13.96 9.92
C ARG A 4 -7.80 15.02 9.76
N ASP A 5 -6.55 14.67 10.07
CA ASP A 5 -5.41 15.57 9.91
C ASP A 5 -5.43 16.17 8.51
N ALA A 6 -5.68 17.48 8.42
CA ALA A 6 -5.73 18.20 7.15
C ALA A 6 -4.40 18.11 6.38
N GLU A 7 -3.31 17.77 7.08
CA GLU A 7 -1.98 17.59 6.50
C GLU A 7 -1.74 16.22 5.84
N PHE A 8 -2.47 15.17 6.23
CA PHE A 8 -2.17 13.83 5.72
C PHE A 8 -2.60 13.65 4.25
N ASN A 9 -1.63 13.46 3.37
CA ASN A 9 -1.87 13.16 1.95
C ASN A 9 -1.28 11.80 1.57
N ILE A 10 -2.13 10.77 1.42
CA ILE A 10 -1.70 9.41 1.06
C ILE A 10 -0.91 9.36 -0.25
N LEU A 11 -1.16 10.28 -1.18
CA LEU A 11 -0.43 10.36 -2.45
C LEU A 11 1.05 10.73 -2.26
N LEU A 12 1.43 11.25 -1.08
CA LEU A 12 2.79 11.64 -0.72
C LEU A 12 3.46 10.64 0.25
N VAL A 13 2.73 9.62 0.71
CA VAL A 13 3.21 8.66 1.72
C VAL A 13 3.51 7.34 1.03
N THR A 14 4.53 7.38 0.19
CA THR A 14 5.05 6.24 -0.56
C THR A 14 6.53 6.48 -0.87
N ASP A 15 7.29 5.40 -1.12
CA ASP A 15 8.64 5.52 -1.65
C ASP A 15 8.58 6.16 -3.06
N SER A 16 9.50 7.09 -3.34
CA SER A 16 9.52 7.85 -4.60
C SER A 16 9.53 6.95 -5.84
N ASN A 17 10.24 5.82 -5.82
CA ASN A 17 10.27 4.90 -6.96
C ASN A 17 8.88 4.35 -7.32
N LYS A 18 7.98 4.14 -6.35
CA LYS A 18 6.62 3.63 -6.56
C LYS A 18 5.74 4.58 -7.38
N VAL A 19 6.03 5.88 -7.35
CA VAL A 19 5.30 6.90 -8.15
C VAL A 19 5.35 6.56 -9.65
N THR A 20 6.44 5.93 -10.09
CA THR A 20 6.68 5.56 -11.48
C THR A 20 6.16 4.16 -11.85
N TYR A 21 5.75 3.34 -10.88
CA TYR A 21 5.41 1.91 -11.09
C TYR A 21 4.26 1.69 -12.07
N SER A 22 3.30 2.62 -12.14
CA SER A 22 2.19 2.54 -13.10
C SER A 22 2.65 2.35 -14.55
N LYS A 23 3.84 2.85 -14.91
CA LYS A 23 4.48 2.73 -16.23
C LYS A 23 5.42 1.53 -16.38
N GLN A 24 5.68 0.77 -15.30
CA GLN A 24 6.66 -0.32 -15.28
C GLN A 24 6.02 -1.72 -15.30
N TYR A 25 4.74 -1.82 -14.90
CA TYR A 25 4.01 -3.09 -14.97
C TYR A 25 3.84 -3.55 -16.43
N PRO A 26 3.73 -4.88 -16.67
CA PRO A 26 3.46 -5.41 -17.99
C PRO A 26 2.19 -4.79 -18.63
N PRO A 27 2.17 -4.62 -19.96
CA PRO A 27 0.97 -4.14 -20.63
C PRO A 27 -0.22 -5.07 -20.37
N ASN A 28 -1.43 -4.50 -20.31
CA ASN A 28 -2.69 -5.21 -20.03
C ASN A 28 -2.78 -5.87 -18.64
N MET A 29 -1.91 -5.50 -17.70
CA MET A 29 -2.04 -5.95 -16.32
C MET A 29 -3.35 -5.44 -15.71
N SER A 30 -4.12 -6.36 -15.15
CA SER A 30 -5.44 -6.08 -14.55
C SER A 30 -5.49 -6.36 -13.04
N LYS A 31 -4.44 -6.96 -12.48
CA LYS A 31 -4.42 -7.31 -11.07
C LYS A 31 -3.00 -7.42 -10.53
N VAL A 32 -2.79 -6.84 -9.36
CA VAL A 32 -1.63 -7.08 -8.50
C VAL A 32 -2.17 -7.60 -7.18
N TYR A 33 -1.59 -8.70 -6.71
CA TYR A 33 -1.89 -9.34 -5.43
C TYR A 33 -0.58 -9.48 -4.66
N SER A 34 -0.53 -8.86 -3.50
CA SER A 34 0.67 -8.80 -2.64
C SER A 34 0.35 -9.39 -1.27
N TYR A 35 1.37 -9.88 -0.58
CA TYR A 35 1.24 -10.38 0.78
C TYR A 35 2.35 -9.86 1.68
N PHE A 36 2.07 -9.80 2.97
CA PHE A 36 3.04 -9.48 4.01
C PHE A 36 3.31 -10.71 4.88
N GLU A 37 4.58 -10.92 5.19
CA GLU A 37 5.03 -11.96 6.10
C GLU A 37 6.22 -11.48 6.93
N CYS A 38 6.43 -12.11 8.08
CA CYS A 38 7.71 -12.07 8.77
C CYS A 38 8.57 -13.24 8.27
N ARG A 39 9.24 -13.04 7.13
CA ARG A 39 10.01 -14.07 6.41
C ARG A 39 10.84 -14.96 7.32
N GLU A 40 10.90 -16.25 7.04
CA GLU A 40 11.88 -17.10 7.70
C GLU A 40 13.31 -16.67 7.31
N LYS A 41 14.28 -16.82 8.23
CA LYS A 41 15.68 -16.64 7.89
C LYS A 41 16.16 -17.94 7.24
N GLY A 42 16.78 -17.86 6.06
CA GLY A 42 17.31 -19.02 5.35
C GLY A 42 18.09 -19.94 6.29
N THR A 43 17.67 -21.21 6.33
CA THR A 43 18.31 -22.27 7.08
C THR A 43 19.58 -22.66 6.33
N ASP A 44 20.71 -22.07 6.71
CA ASP A 44 21.97 -22.76 6.48
C ASP A 44 21.94 -24.01 7.37
N TYR A 45 21.60 -25.17 6.78
CA TYR A 45 21.46 -26.45 7.49
C TYR A 45 22.75 -26.89 8.19
N THR A 46 23.88 -26.23 7.91
CA THR A 46 25.17 -26.46 8.57
C THR A 46 25.35 -25.65 9.85
N ARG A 47 24.45 -24.71 10.17
CA ARG A 47 24.53 -23.83 11.32
C ARG A 47 23.24 -23.86 12.14
N SER A 48 23.37 -23.98 13.46
CA SER A 48 22.23 -23.94 14.38
C SER A 48 21.36 -22.70 14.11
N PRO A 49 20.01 -22.82 14.11
CA PRO A 49 19.12 -21.72 13.80
C PRO A 49 19.40 -20.52 14.71
N LYS A 50 19.88 -19.41 14.14
CA LYS A 50 20.12 -18.15 14.87
C LYS A 50 18.84 -17.30 15.01
N VAL A 51 17.66 -17.87 14.83
CA VAL A 51 16.41 -17.11 14.87
C VAL A 51 15.88 -17.10 16.29
N LYS A 52 16.09 -15.99 17.00
CA LYS A 52 15.64 -15.79 18.39
C LYS A 52 14.11 -15.69 18.52
N TYR A 53 13.42 -15.30 17.43
CA TYR A 53 11.97 -15.11 17.39
C TYR A 53 11.41 -15.91 16.21
N ASP A 54 10.94 -17.11 16.49
CA ASP A 54 10.36 -18.07 15.53
C ASP A 54 8.86 -17.80 15.25
N LYS A 55 8.22 -16.99 16.09
CA LYS A 55 6.83 -16.55 15.98
C LYS A 55 6.71 -15.03 16.10
N THR A 56 5.64 -14.49 15.55
CA THR A 56 5.29 -13.06 15.64
C THR A 56 3.84 -12.89 16.07
N VAL A 57 3.59 -11.89 16.91
CA VAL A 57 2.22 -11.43 17.20
C VAL A 57 1.82 -10.48 16.08
N PHE A 58 0.71 -10.75 15.40
CA PHE A 58 0.17 -9.83 14.40
C PHE A 58 -0.69 -8.76 15.08
N TYR A 59 -0.30 -7.48 14.99
CA TYR A 59 -1.03 -6.36 15.58
C TYR A 59 -0.71 -5.04 14.88
N GLY A 60 -1.69 -4.12 14.80
CA GLY A 60 -1.48 -2.74 14.34
C GLY A 60 -2.00 -2.40 12.93
N LEU A 61 -2.44 -3.39 12.15
CA LEU A 61 -3.04 -3.16 10.83
C LEU A 61 -4.32 -2.31 10.94
N GLN A 62 -5.17 -2.54 11.94
CA GLN A 62 -6.43 -1.82 12.14
C GLN A 62 -6.20 -0.32 12.33
N TYR A 63 -5.16 0.08 13.06
CA TYR A 63 -4.77 1.48 13.20
C TYR A 63 -4.44 2.10 11.84
N ILE A 64 -3.64 1.41 11.02
CA ILE A 64 -3.27 1.88 9.67
C ILE A 64 -4.52 2.02 8.80
N LEU A 65 -5.39 1.00 8.82
CA LEU A 65 -6.64 0.99 8.04
C LEU A 65 -7.54 2.17 8.40
N GLN A 66 -7.83 2.37 9.69
CA GLN A 66 -8.75 3.42 10.13
C GLN A 66 -8.17 4.82 9.96
N LYS A 67 -6.87 5.01 10.24
CA LYS A 67 -6.26 6.33 10.22
C LYS A 67 -5.90 6.81 8.82
N TYR A 68 -5.40 5.92 7.96
CA TYR A 68 -4.74 6.33 6.72
C TYR A 68 -5.44 5.85 5.43
N LEU A 69 -6.19 4.74 5.48
CA LEU A 69 -6.71 4.10 4.26
C LEU A 69 -8.24 4.21 4.11
N LYS A 70 -8.98 4.26 5.21
CA LYS A 70 -10.45 4.26 5.21
C LYS A 70 -11.03 5.61 4.78
N GLY A 71 -12.11 5.52 4.00
CA GLY A 71 -12.93 6.67 3.62
C GLY A 71 -12.38 7.42 2.41
N LYS A 72 -12.86 8.66 2.22
CA LYS A 72 -12.36 9.57 1.18
C LYS A 72 -10.96 10.08 1.52
N VAL A 73 -9.94 9.41 0.99
CA VAL A 73 -8.53 9.76 1.23
C VAL A 73 -7.89 10.53 0.07
N VAL A 74 -8.50 10.47 -1.12
CA VAL A 74 -8.12 11.21 -2.33
C VAL A 74 -9.05 12.40 -2.54
N THR A 75 -8.49 13.58 -2.80
CA THR A 75 -9.24 14.82 -3.11
C THR A 75 -8.52 15.60 -4.24
N PRO A 76 -9.20 16.53 -4.93
CA PRO A 76 -8.56 17.37 -5.95
C PRO A 76 -7.31 18.09 -5.44
N GLU A 77 -7.37 18.64 -4.22
CA GLU A 77 -6.29 19.41 -3.61
C GLU A 77 -5.07 18.53 -3.31
N LYS A 78 -5.33 17.29 -2.86
CA LYS A 78 -4.27 16.29 -2.62
C LYS A 78 -3.60 15.85 -3.91
N ILE A 79 -4.36 15.69 -4.99
CA ILE A 79 -3.83 15.34 -6.32
C ILE A 79 -2.96 16.47 -6.84
N GLN A 80 -3.47 17.71 -6.80
CA GLN A 80 -2.72 18.88 -7.27
C GLN A 80 -1.43 19.06 -6.47
N ARG A 81 -1.48 19.01 -5.14
CA ARG A 81 -0.30 19.11 -4.28
C ARG A 81 0.72 18.00 -4.55
N ALA A 82 0.26 16.77 -4.78
CA ALA A 82 1.15 15.65 -5.10
C ALA A 82 1.83 15.83 -6.45
N LYS A 83 1.08 16.26 -7.46
CA LYS A 83 1.60 16.58 -8.80
C LYS A 83 2.68 17.65 -8.74
N ASP A 84 2.42 18.76 -8.03
CA ASP A 84 3.38 19.86 -7.92
C ASP A 84 4.64 19.42 -7.17
N MET A 85 4.50 18.69 -6.06
CA MET A 85 5.64 18.17 -5.31
C MET A 85 6.48 17.20 -6.15
N TYR A 86 5.85 16.24 -6.83
CA TYR A 86 6.58 15.25 -7.62
C TYR A 86 7.21 15.84 -8.88
N ARG A 87 6.62 16.87 -9.48
CA ARG A 87 7.26 17.62 -10.57
C ARG A 87 8.59 18.22 -10.11
N GLU A 88 8.62 18.84 -8.93
CA GLU A 88 9.86 19.38 -8.37
C GLU A 88 10.82 18.28 -7.92
N HIS A 89 10.33 17.20 -7.31
CA HIS A 89 11.18 16.12 -6.82
C HIS A 89 11.89 15.33 -7.92
N PHE A 90 11.21 15.07 -9.05
CA PHE A 90 11.76 14.29 -10.15
C PHE A 90 12.29 15.12 -11.30
N HIS A 91 11.88 16.38 -11.43
CA HIS A 91 12.09 17.21 -12.63
C HIS A 91 11.51 16.60 -13.92
N TYR A 92 10.56 15.66 -13.80
CA TYR A 92 9.84 15.00 -14.89
C TYR A 92 8.37 14.76 -14.51
N ASP A 93 7.49 14.70 -15.52
CA ASP A 93 6.07 14.40 -15.32
C ASP A 93 5.82 12.88 -15.26
N VAL A 94 6.09 12.31 -14.08
CA VAL A 94 5.97 10.87 -13.82
C VAL A 94 4.78 10.48 -12.95
N PHE A 95 4.15 11.46 -12.30
CA PHE A 95 3.03 11.22 -11.40
C PHE A 95 1.79 10.71 -12.15
N ASN A 96 1.18 9.63 -11.64
CA ASN A 96 -0.01 9.04 -12.25
C ASN A 96 -1.30 9.83 -11.92
N GLU A 97 -1.35 11.10 -12.32
CA GLU A 97 -2.50 11.98 -12.07
C GLU A 97 -3.80 11.37 -12.60
N LYS A 98 -3.79 10.80 -13.81
CA LYS A 98 -4.97 10.16 -14.42
C LYS A 98 -5.51 9.00 -13.58
N GLY A 99 -4.63 8.16 -13.03
CA GLY A 99 -5.02 7.07 -12.15
C GLY A 99 -5.65 7.55 -10.85
N TRP A 100 -5.10 8.60 -10.23
CA TRP A 100 -5.66 9.19 -9.02
C TRP A 100 -6.99 9.92 -9.26
N MET A 101 -7.12 10.64 -10.38
CA MET A 101 -8.37 11.27 -10.80
C MET A 101 -9.46 10.23 -11.04
N TYR A 102 -9.13 9.09 -11.66
CA TYR A 102 -10.09 7.99 -11.83
C TYR A 102 -10.63 7.45 -10.50
N ILE A 103 -9.76 7.30 -9.49
CA ILE A 103 -10.20 6.87 -8.14
C ILE A 103 -11.11 7.93 -7.51
N LEU A 104 -10.76 9.21 -7.65
CA LEU A 104 -11.57 10.31 -7.15
C LEU A 104 -12.98 10.30 -7.78
N GLU A 105 -13.06 10.22 -9.11
CA GLU A 105 -14.31 10.29 -9.86
C GLU A 105 -15.18 9.05 -9.68
N LYS A 106 -14.61 7.85 -9.78
CA LYS A 106 -15.36 6.59 -9.74
C LYS A 106 -15.72 6.15 -8.32
N TYR A 107 -14.82 6.35 -7.36
CA TYR A 107 -14.95 5.82 -5.99
C TYR A 107 -15.11 6.94 -4.95
N ASN A 108 -15.39 8.17 -5.37
CA ASN A 108 -15.45 9.35 -4.49
C ASN A 108 -14.19 9.44 -3.60
N GLY A 109 -13.02 9.11 -4.16
CA GLY A 109 -11.73 9.13 -3.48
C GLY A 109 -11.49 8.04 -2.43
N HIS A 110 -12.31 6.98 -2.41
CA HIS A 110 -12.06 5.76 -1.64
C HIS A 110 -11.15 4.82 -2.42
N LEU A 111 -10.20 4.17 -1.74
CA LEU A 111 -9.25 3.27 -2.40
C LEU A 111 -9.96 1.96 -2.80
N PRO A 112 -9.93 1.55 -4.08
CA PRO A 112 -10.52 0.29 -4.52
C PRO A 112 -9.56 -0.89 -4.25
N ILE A 113 -9.29 -1.16 -2.98
CA ILE A 113 -8.44 -2.27 -2.54
C ILE A 113 -9.19 -3.21 -1.58
N GLU A 114 -8.81 -4.47 -1.59
CA GLU A 114 -9.25 -5.47 -0.62
C GLU A 114 -8.03 -5.92 0.20
N ILE A 115 -8.21 -5.98 1.52
CA ILE A 115 -7.18 -6.43 2.47
C ILE A 115 -7.75 -7.56 3.31
N LYS A 116 -7.12 -8.74 3.24
CA LYS A 116 -7.48 -9.94 4.02
C LYS A 116 -6.37 -10.18 5.02
N ALA A 117 -6.69 -10.35 6.30
CA ALA A 117 -5.68 -10.49 7.36
C ALA A 117 -6.07 -11.57 8.37
N VAL A 118 -5.07 -12.16 9.01
CA VAL A 118 -5.29 -12.94 10.24
C VAL A 118 -5.81 -12.02 11.36
N PRO A 119 -6.56 -12.53 12.36
CA PRO A 119 -7.02 -11.71 13.47
C PRO A 119 -5.85 -11.07 14.22
N GLU A 120 -5.96 -9.79 14.57
CA GLU A 120 -4.97 -9.15 15.44
C GLU A 120 -4.93 -9.82 16.83
N GLY A 121 -3.73 -9.91 17.40
CA GLY A 121 -3.44 -10.68 18.61
C GLY A 121 -3.04 -12.14 18.33
N SER A 122 -3.17 -12.63 17.09
CA SER A 122 -2.75 -13.98 16.71
C SER A 122 -1.22 -14.13 16.80
N VAL A 123 -0.77 -15.26 17.35
CA VAL A 123 0.65 -15.65 17.37
C VAL A 123 0.92 -16.59 16.20
N ILE A 124 1.66 -16.12 15.20
CA ILE A 124 1.86 -16.82 13.93
C ILE A 124 3.33 -17.20 13.76
N PRO A 125 3.67 -18.44 13.34
CA PRO A 125 5.05 -18.79 12.98
C PRO A 125 5.56 -17.94 11.81
N ARG A 126 6.86 -17.62 11.80
CA ARG A 126 7.50 -16.94 10.67
C ARG A 126 7.35 -17.73 9.37
N GLY A 127 7.43 -17.04 8.23
CA GLY A 127 7.22 -17.66 6.92
C GLY A 127 5.75 -17.86 6.54
N ASN A 128 4.81 -17.33 7.33
CA ASN A 128 3.38 -17.37 7.02
C ASN A 128 2.87 -15.98 6.61
N VAL A 129 1.89 -16.00 5.71
CA VAL A 129 1.14 -14.81 5.30
C VAL A 129 0.35 -14.27 6.49
N LEU A 130 0.53 -12.99 6.80
CA LEU A 130 -0.21 -12.29 7.86
C LEU A 130 -1.38 -11.47 7.28
N PHE A 131 -1.15 -10.82 6.15
CA PHE A 131 -2.22 -10.20 5.37
C PHE A 131 -1.87 -10.16 3.88
N THR A 132 -2.89 -9.99 3.06
CA THR A 132 -2.79 -9.77 1.61
C THR A 132 -3.49 -8.48 1.21
N VAL A 133 -3.04 -7.90 0.10
CA VAL A 133 -3.60 -6.68 -0.49
C VAL A 133 -3.77 -6.91 -1.99
N GLU A 134 -4.94 -6.58 -2.52
CA GLU A 134 -5.25 -6.64 -3.93
C GLU A 134 -6.08 -5.44 -4.39
N SER A 135 -5.98 -5.09 -5.67
CA SER A 135 -6.91 -4.13 -6.29
C SER A 135 -8.23 -4.82 -6.62
N THR A 136 -9.33 -4.09 -6.42
CA THR A 136 -10.70 -4.54 -6.76
C THR A 136 -11.19 -3.98 -8.10
N ASP A 137 -10.42 -3.09 -8.72
CA ASP A 137 -10.66 -2.54 -10.06
C ASP A 137 -9.44 -2.79 -10.96
N PRO A 138 -9.62 -3.37 -12.15
CA PRO A 138 -8.54 -3.57 -13.12
C PRO A 138 -7.75 -2.32 -13.49
N LYS A 139 -8.34 -1.12 -13.45
CA LYS A 139 -7.63 0.15 -13.74
C LYS A 139 -6.76 0.64 -12.58
N CYS A 140 -6.85 -0.01 -11.42
CA CYS A 140 -6.11 0.32 -10.20
C CYS A 140 -5.05 -0.76 -9.85
N TYR A 141 -4.60 -1.55 -10.84
CA TYR A 141 -3.56 -2.58 -10.65
C TYR A 141 -2.28 -2.04 -10.00
N TRP A 142 -1.96 -0.76 -10.19
CA TRP A 142 -0.75 -0.12 -9.68
C TRP A 142 -0.83 0.27 -8.19
N LEU A 143 -2.02 0.27 -7.60
CA LEU A 143 -2.28 0.79 -6.25
C LEU A 143 -1.82 -0.10 -5.08
N PRO A 144 -1.85 -1.45 -5.16
CA PRO A 144 -1.50 -2.31 -4.01
C PRO A 144 -0.05 -2.21 -3.52
N ASN A 145 0.87 -1.68 -4.33
CA ASN A 145 2.31 -1.65 -4.05
C ASN A 145 2.85 -0.23 -3.99
#